data_AF-A0A3A0BD91-F1
#
_entry.id   AF-A0A3A0BD91-F1
#
_cell.length_a   1.000
_cell.length_b   1.000
_cell.length_c   1.000
_cell.angle_alpha   90.00
_cell.angle_beta   90.00
_cell.angle_gamma   90.00
#
_symmetry.space_group_name_H-M   'P 1'
#
loop_
_entity.id
_entity.type
_entity.pdbx_description
1 polymer ?
#
loop_
_entity_poly.entity_id
_entity_poly.type
_entity_poly.pdbx_seq_one_letter_code
_entity_poly.pdbx_strand_id
1 'polypeptide(L)'
;MYDYPAYRRMKFDEFIRKRSQTMPEQVTMKWRDALVNAAAQDLVAYQRQMSILAYLEPGAYGEARVPFNLADAKIGVIYNDSYYLLPVCDEAGKPLDALTARAQVAALLASPFSVPSQISSLARVKRSELAGLRSKLDPMLVNDLDNLKFAPILINADVRSSSLPLSELRMTERGIGSHALTIFDTGETFVFDQSHIFFDGAWGTALSEIMTNEALSWARYLDMLDDPEPASNRIYTSLALQLSPADLALVQQAPKVTPEAGAENDRLGIKACLTLRRSFKKRSEEIELTVNDLLVLYRAIHAATYIPSRKLSDEIQRLSQSRPDVAASLKQVVGEGSRTNPSILIPMDASLKAPRERVSPLCIEAPLAELNLLPLHSETLKALDAYENAPDGNRAELFDAFDASQRKYLATLRGLGTYFSRAKDMASQGESAAAGAIKLLAHLPLPIQRLLDKIPERFDSLNNLIKGREVISNVGAVAPTSALTRFMTAKDDNNQKQLAWGVITDAKLNLRIHLRDFRPHAQALHNIGRRDLATLITQDYLDAYVEGFNRFIRDLTRIASASRKSVTKRQLKGKPAR
;
A
#
# COMPACT_ATOMS: atom_id res chain seq x y z
N MET A 1 -15.43 -9.37 -29.95
CA MET A 1 -14.79 -8.83 -28.74
C MET A 1 -14.43 -10.03 -27.88
N TYR A 2 -13.16 -10.24 -27.51
CA TYR A 2 -12.82 -11.31 -26.59
C TYR A 2 -13.22 -10.88 -25.18
N ASP A 3 -13.78 -11.78 -24.37
CA ASP A 3 -13.87 -11.52 -22.93
C ASP A 3 -12.47 -11.40 -22.33
N TYR A 4 -12.37 -10.81 -21.13
CA TYR A 4 -11.07 -10.58 -20.49
C TYR A 4 -10.23 -11.87 -20.33
N PRO A 5 -10.79 -13.01 -19.87
CA PRO A 5 -10.06 -14.29 -19.83
C PRO A 5 -9.50 -14.73 -21.18
N ALA A 6 -10.29 -14.71 -22.26
CA ALA A 6 -9.86 -15.10 -23.59
C ALA A 6 -8.78 -14.14 -24.13
N TYR A 7 -8.94 -12.84 -23.91
CA TYR A 7 -7.93 -11.85 -24.27
C TYR A 7 -6.60 -12.10 -23.54
N ARG A 8 -6.63 -12.34 -22.23
CA ARG A 8 -5.43 -12.63 -21.43
C ARG A 8 -4.77 -13.94 -21.85
N ARG A 9 -5.56 -14.97 -22.16
CA ARG A 9 -5.04 -16.24 -22.66
C ARG A 9 -4.33 -16.03 -24.00
N MET A 10 -4.94 -15.30 -24.93
CA MET A 10 -4.33 -14.94 -26.20
C MET A 10 -3.01 -14.18 -26.01
N LYS A 11 -2.97 -13.19 -25.10
CA LYS A 11 -1.72 -12.44 -24.81
C LYS A 11 -0.64 -13.29 -24.17
N PHE A 12 -1.01 -14.22 -23.30
CA PHE A 12 -0.09 -15.19 -22.74
C PHE A 12 0.48 -16.11 -23.83
N ASP A 13 -0.37 -16.65 -24.69
CA ASP A 13 0.04 -17.53 -25.79
C ASP A 13 0.93 -16.77 -26.79
N GLU A 14 0.63 -15.50 -27.09
CA GLU A 14 1.49 -14.61 -27.89
C GLU A 14 2.88 -14.40 -27.25
N PHE A 15 2.92 -14.13 -25.95
CA PHE A 15 4.15 -13.91 -25.20
C PHE A 15 5.03 -15.16 -25.19
N ILE A 16 4.44 -16.32 -24.89
CA ILE A 16 5.13 -17.61 -24.90
C ILE A 16 5.66 -17.92 -26.30
N ARG A 17 4.81 -17.81 -27.33
CA ARG A 17 5.19 -18.08 -28.72
C ARG A 17 6.41 -17.29 -29.16
N LYS A 18 6.48 -15.99 -28.84
CA LYS A 18 7.64 -15.14 -29.17
C LYS A 18 8.92 -15.61 -28.48
N ARG A 19 8.83 -16.18 -27.28
CA ARG A 19 9.99 -16.66 -26.51
C ARG A 19 10.37 -18.11 -26.83
N SER A 20 9.44 -18.90 -27.35
CA SER A 20 9.68 -20.30 -27.73
C SER A 20 10.07 -20.49 -29.20
N GLN A 21 9.97 -19.46 -30.04
CA GLN A 21 10.32 -19.50 -31.48
C GLN A 21 11.75 -20.01 -31.76
N THR A 22 12.69 -19.79 -30.86
CA THR A 22 14.09 -20.22 -31.00
C THR A 22 14.41 -21.50 -30.25
N MET A 23 13.43 -22.09 -29.55
CA MET A 23 13.65 -23.29 -28.75
C MET A 23 13.54 -24.55 -29.63
N PRO A 24 14.42 -25.55 -29.45
CA PRO A 24 14.27 -26.84 -30.11
C PRO A 24 12.91 -27.47 -29.84
N GLU A 25 12.35 -28.16 -30.83
CA GLU A 25 11.00 -28.76 -30.75
C GLU A 25 10.85 -29.69 -29.54
N GLN A 26 11.89 -30.48 -29.24
CA GLN A 26 11.92 -31.36 -28.06
C GLN A 26 11.81 -30.59 -26.74
N VAL A 27 12.41 -29.41 -26.64
CA VAL A 27 12.32 -28.56 -25.44
C VAL A 27 10.92 -27.96 -25.33
N THR A 28 10.35 -27.54 -26.46
CA THR A 28 8.97 -27.03 -26.53
C THR A 28 7.94 -28.08 -26.13
N MET A 29 8.11 -29.33 -26.59
CA MET A 29 7.24 -30.44 -26.19
C MET A 29 7.35 -30.70 -24.69
N LYS A 30 8.56 -30.87 -24.15
CA LYS A 30 8.77 -31.06 -22.70
C LYS A 30 8.16 -29.94 -21.87
N TRP A 31 8.28 -28.69 -22.31
CA TRP A 31 7.69 -27.56 -21.61
C TRP A 31 6.15 -27.59 -21.66
N ARG A 32 5.55 -27.94 -22.80
CA ARG A 32 4.08 -28.09 -22.91
C ARG A 32 3.57 -29.20 -22.01
N ASP A 33 4.24 -30.35 -21.99
CA ASP A 33 3.87 -31.47 -21.12
C ASP A 33 3.96 -31.07 -19.65
N ALA A 34 5.04 -30.37 -19.27
CA ALA A 34 5.20 -29.83 -17.92
C ALA A 34 4.10 -28.82 -17.56
N LEU A 35 3.70 -27.94 -18.49
CA LEU A 35 2.62 -26.98 -18.28
C LEU A 35 1.26 -27.68 -18.10
N VAL A 36 0.97 -28.70 -18.93
CA VAL A 36 -0.28 -29.48 -18.81
C VAL A 36 -0.32 -30.21 -17.47
N ASN A 37 0.78 -30.84 -17.07
CA ASN A 37 0.88 -31.52 -15.79
C ASN A 37 0.74 -30.55 -14.60
N ALA A 38 1.41 -29.40 -14.65
CA ALA A 38 1.30 -28.37 -13.62
C ALA A 38 -0.12 -27.79 -13.56
N ALA A 39 -0.77 -27.55 -14.70
CA ALA A 39 -2.16 -27.10 -14.74
C ALA A 39 -3.11 -28.15 -14.14
N ALA A 40 -2.92 -29.43 -14.47
CA ALA A 40 -3.73 -30.52 -13.90
C ALA A 40 -3.57 -30.64 -12.38
N GLN A 41 -2.36 -30.41 -11.86
CA GLN A 41 -2.06 -30.54 -10.43
C GLN A 41 -2.46 -29.29 -9.62
N ASP A 42 -2.18 -28.09 -10.13
CA ASP A 42 -2.18 -26.88 -9.31
C ASP A 42 -3.32 -25.91 -9.63
N LEU A 43 -3.94 -26.00 -10.81
CA LEU A 43 -4.88 -24.98 -11.27
C LEU A 43 -6.06 -24.81 -10.33
N VAL A 44 -6.63 -25.91 -9.81
CA VAL A 44 -7.77 -25.85 -8.90
C VAL A 44 -7.42 -25.13 -7.60
N ALA A 45 -6.26 -25.46 -7.01
CA ALA A 45 -5.78 -24.79 -5.80
C ALA A 45 -5.49 -23.31 -6.05
N TYR A 46 -4.89 -22.98 -7.20
CA TYR A 46 -4.61 -21.61 -7.60
C TYR A 46 -5.91 -20.82 -7.85
N GLN A 47 -6.88 -21.36 -8.58
CA GLN A 47 -8.19 -20.74 -8.80
C GLN A 47 -8.92 -20.53 -7.47
N ARG A 48 -8.87 -21.51 -6.57
CA ARG A 48 -9.40 -21.35 -5.21
C ARG A 48 -8.69 -20.20 -4.51
N GLN A 49 -7.36 -20.14 -4.52
CA GLN A 49 -6.58 -19.04 -3.92
C GLN A 49 -6.89 -17.67 -4.52
N MET A 50 -7.13 -17.57 -5.82
CA MET A 50 -7.36 -16.29 -6.53
C MET A 50 -8.82 -15.83 -6.55
N SER A 51 -9.77 -16.72 -6.25
CA SER A 51 -11.19 -16.39 -6.24
C SER A 51 -11.54 -15.38 -5.13
N ILE A 52 -12.58 -14.58 -5.35
CA ILE A 52 -13.19 -13.74 -4.31
C ILE A 52 -14.52 -14.33 -3.82
N LEU A 53 -14.96 -15.47 -4.37
CA LEU A 53 -16.15 -16.21 -3.97
C LEU A 53 -15.87 -16.98 -2.67
N ALA A 54 -15.57 -16.22 -1.63
CA ALA A 54 -15.36 -16.70 -0.28
C ALA A 54 -15.55 -15.54 0.69
N TYR A 55 -15.92 -15.86 1.92
CA TYR A 55 -15.87 -14.92 3.03
C TYR A 55 -14.75 -15.31 4.00
N LEU A 56 -14.38 -14.36 4.86
CA LEU A 56 -13.40 -14.59 5.92
C LEU A 56 -14.12 -14.79 7.24
N GLU A 57 -13.95 -16.00 7.78
CA GLU A 57 -14.38 -16.36 9.12
C GLU A 57 -13.28 -15.96 10.12
N PRO A 58 -13.55 -15.02 11.05
CA PRO A 58 -12.57 -14.61 12.03
C PRO A 58 -12.32 -15.74 13.04
N GLY A 59 -11.06 -16.08 13.24
CA GLY A 59 -10.61 -16.97 14.32
C GLY A 59 -9.73 -16.22 15.31
N ALA A 60 -9.53 -16.81 16.49
CA ALA A 60 -8.70 -16.21 17.55
C ALA A 60 -7.23 -15.98 17.15
N TYR A 61 -6.74 -16.64 16.09
CA TYR A 61 -5.32 -16.66 15.70
C TYR A 61 -5.10 -16.49 14.18
N GLY A 62 -6.15 -16.17 13.42
CA GLY A 62 -6.08 -16.09 11.96
C GLY A 62 -7.46 -16.16 11.35
N GLU A 63 -7.52 -16.01 10.03
CA GLU A 63 -8.78 -15.99 9.29
C GLU A 63 -8.88 -17.20 8.38
N ALA A 64 -10.01 -17.88 8.42
CA ALA A 64 -10.30 -18.99 7.53
C ALA A 64 -11.08 -18.48 6.33
N ARG A 65 -10.57 -18.76 5.13
CA ARG A 65 -11.29 -18.45 3.90
C ARG A 65 -12.28 -19.56 3.56
N VAL A 66 -13.57 -19.23 3.63
CA VAL A 66 -14.66 -20.18 3.40
C VAL A 66 -15.27 -19.93 2.01
N PRO A 67 -15.02 -20.82 1.02
CA PRO A 67 -15.56 -20.64 -0.32
C PRO A 67 -17.07 -20.87 -0.36
N PHE A 68 -17.75 -20.21 -1.30
CA PHE A 68 -19.17 -20.41 -1.60
C PHE A 68 -19.40 -20.36 -3.13
N ASN A 69 -20.59 -20.76 -3.59
CA ASN A 69 -20.88 -20.83 -5.02
C ASN A 69 -21.32 -19.47 -5.56
N LEU A 70 -21.15 -19.26 -6.88
CA LEU A 70 -21.58 -18.03 -7.53
C LEU A 70 -23.10 -17.76 -7.35
N ALA A 71 -23.92 -18.81 -7.36
CA ALA A 71 -25.36 -18.70 -7.15
C ALA A 71 -25.76 -18.16 -5.76
N ASP A 72 -24.89 -18.35 -4.75
CA ASP A 72 -25.09 -17.81 -3.40
C ASP A 72 -24.61 -16.36 -3.27
N ALA A 73 -23.84 -15.88 -4.26
CA ALA A 73 -23.17 -14.60 -4.20
C ALA A 73 -24.14 -13.44 -4.41
N LYS A 74 -23.84 -12.34 -3.73
CA LYS A 74 -24.59 -11.08 -3.79
C LYS A 74 -23.63 -9.92 -4.03
N ILE A 75 -24.13 -8.80 -4.49
CA ILE A 75 -23.45 -7.50 -4.41
C ILE A 75 -24.11 -6.73 -3.28
N GLY A 76 -23.31 -6.29 -2.33
CA GLY A 76 -23.80 -5.39 -1.29
C GLY A 76 -23.75 -3.96 -1.80
N VAL A 77 -24.84 -3.21 -1.64
CA VAL A 77 -24.92 -1.79 -1.99
C VAL A 77 -25.25 -1.03 -0.71
N ILE A 78 -24.42 -0.05 -0.37
CA ILE A 78 -24.64 0.88 0.73
C ILE A 78 -25.10 2.18 0.11
N TYR A 79 -26.32 2.61 0.44
CA TYR A 79 -26.92 3.84 -0.06
C TYR A 79 -27.78 4.47 1.03
N ASN A 80 -27.55 5.75 1.30
CA ASN A 80 -28.03 6.49 2.46
C ASN A 80 -27.83 5.68 3.75
N ASP A 81 -26.59 5.26 4.02
CA ASP A 81 -26.20 4.46 5.20
C ASP A 81 -27.00 3.14 5.37
N SER A 82 -27.71 2.68 4.33
CA SER A 82 -28.53 1.46 4.36
C SER A 82 -27.93 0.39 3.46
N TYR A 83 -27.96 -0.87 3.90
CA TYR A 83 -27.36 -1.99 3.18
C TYR A 83 -28.40 -2.79 2.43
N TYR A 84 -28.15 -3.00 1.15
CA TYR A 84 -28.96 -3.82 0.27
C TYR A 84 -28.11 -4.95 -0.30
N LEU A 85 -28.68 -6.13 -0.45
CA LEU A 85 -28.04 -7.28 -1.09
C LEU A 85 -28.76 -7.60 -2.39
N LEU A 86 -28.10 -7.39 -3.51
CA LEU A 86 -28.59 -7.78 -4.85
C LEU A 86 -27.98 -9.13 -5.23
N PRO A 87 -28.76 -10.20 -5.48
CA PRO A 87 -28.21 -11.46 -5.97
C PRO A 87 -27.50 -11.25 -7.31
N VAL A 88 -26.41 -11.98 -7.57
CA VAL A 88 -25.71 -11.91 -8.88
C VAL A 88 -26.29 -12.87 -9.91
N CYS A 89 -27.06 -13.86 -9.45
CA CYS A 89 -27.72 -14.84 -10.28
C CYS A 89 -29.24 -14.80 -10.14
N ASP A 90 -29.94 -15.25 -11.17
CA ASP A 90 -31.36 -15.56 -11.13
C ASP A 90 -31.63 -16.86 -10.35
N GLU A 91 -32.92 -17.22 -10.21
CA GLU A 91 -33.34 -18.46 -9.54
C GLU A 91 -32.83 -19.74 -10.22
N ALA A 92 -32.45 -19.67 -11.50
CA ALA A 92 -31.85 -20.76 -12.24
C ALA A 92 -30.32 -20.83 -12.07
N GLY A 93 -29.72 -19.94 -11.27
CA GLY A 93 -28.29 -19.88 -11.02
C GLY A 93 -27.48 -19.25 -12.17
N LYS A 94 -28.13 -18.56 -13.11
CA LYS A 94 -27.46 -17.86 -14.22
C LYS A 94 -27.19 -16.41 -13.82
N PRO A 95 -26.05 -15.81 -14.22
CA PRO A 95 -25.79 -14.40 -13.97
C PRO A 95 -26.94 -13.51 -14.46
N LEU A 96 -27.33 -12.51 -13.65
CA LEU A 96 -28.32 -11.53 -14.04
C LEU A 96 -27.89 -10.80 -15.31
N ASP A 97 -28.84 -10.56 -16.21
CA ASP A 97 -28.61 -9.70 -17.37
C ASP A 97 -28.57 -8.22 -16.96
N ALA A 98 -27.96 -7.40 -17.82
CA ALA A 98 -27.72 -6.00 -17.55
C ALA A 98 -29.01 -5.18 -17.38
N LEU A 99 -30.08 -5.51 -18.13
CA LEU A 99 -31.34 -4.76 -18.06
C LEU A 99 -32.06 -5.05 -16.75
N THR A 100 -32.09 -6.32 -16.34
CA THR A 100 -32.62 -6.72 -15.04
C THR A 100 -31.87 -6.04 -13.90
N ALA A 101 -30.52 -6.10 -13.91
CA ALA A 101 -29.71 -5.43 -12.89
C ALA A 101 -30.00 -3.92 -12.82
N ARG A 102 -30.12 -3.26 -13.97
CA ARG A 102 -30.38 -1.82 -14.07
C ARG A 102 -31.76 -1.45 -13.51
N ALA A 103 -32.80 -2.23 -13.80
CA ALA A 103 -34.14 -2.03 -13.25
C ALA A 103 -34.20 -2.23 -11.73
N GLN A 104 -33.44 -3.20 -11.21
CA GLN A 104 -33.33 -3.43 -9.76
C GLN A 104 -32.59 -2.29 -9.05
N VAL A 105 -31.49 -1.79 -9.64
CA VAL A 105 -30.77 -0.63 -9.11
C VAL A 105 -31.66 0.62 -9.14
N ALA A 106 -32.44 0.85 -10.20
CA ALA A 106 -33.40 1.95 -10.24
C ALA A 106 -34.46 1.85 -9.13
N ALA A 107 -35.00 0.65 -8.88
CA ALA A 107 -35.93 0.41 -7.77
C ALA A 107 -35.29 0.62 -6.39
N LEU A 108 -34.02 0.24 -6.22
CA LEU A 108 -33.25 0.47 -4.99
C LEU A 108 -33.06 1.97 -4.76
N LEU A 109 -32.60 2.72 -5.76
CA LEU A 109 -32.37 4.17 -5.64
C LEU A 109 -33.66 4.96 -5.37
N ALA A 110 -34.80 4.46 -5.87
CA ALA A 110 -36.12 5.03 -5.60
C ALA A 110 -36.76 4.54 -4.28
N SER A 111 -36.11 3.63 -3.54
CA SER A 111 -36.67 3.10 -2.30
C SER A 111 -36.65 4.13 -1.18
N PRO A 112 -37.68 4.17 -0.32
CA PRO A 112 -37.69 5.06 0.83
C PRO A 112 -36.56 4.71 1.79
N PHE A 113 -36.05 5.75 2.46
CA PHE A 113 -34.96 5.63 3.42
C PHE A 113 -35.32 4.66 4.56
N SER A 114 -34.45 3.68 4.79
CA SER A 114 -34.48 2.83 5.98
C SER A 114 -33.67 3.43 7.12
N VAL A 115 -33.81 2.90 8.33
CA VAL A 115 -33.01 3.34 9.47
C VAL A 115 -31.51 3.11 9.16
N PRO A 116 -30.64 4.13 9.33
CA PRO A 116 -29.23 4.03 8.95
C PRO A 116 -28.50 2.98 9.77
N SER A 117 -27.73 2.14 9.10
CA SER A 117 -26.92 1.07 9.70
C SER A 117 -25.74 1.63 10.49
N GLN A 118 -25.18 0.86 11.41
CA GLN A 118 -24.14 1.34 12.35
C GLN A 118 -22.92 0.41 12.47
N ILE A 119 -22.69 -0.44 11.46
CA ILE A 119 -21.71 -1.53 11.56
C ILE A 119 -20.27 -1.10 11.27
N SER A 120 -20.01 0.14 10.85
CA SER A 120 -18.65 0.71 10.81
C SER A 120 -17.92 0.62 12.16
N SER A 121 -18.66 0.65 13.27
CA SER A 121 -18.11 0.48 14.63
C SER A 121 -17.56 -0.93 14.90
N LEU A 122 -18.12 -1.96 14.26
CA LEU A 122 -17.66 -3.35 14.28
C LEU A 122 -16.39 -3.52 13.44
N ALA A 123 -16.27 -2.80 12.32
CA ALA A 123 -15.06 -2.82 11.49
C ALA A 123 -13.80 -2.32 12.22
N ARG A 124 -13.96 -1.61 13.35
CA ARG A 124 -12.87 -1.14 14.22
C ARG A 124 -12.52 -2.11 15.35
N VAL A 125 -13.29 -3.16 15.58
CA VAL A 125 -12.97 -4.19 16.57
C VAL A 125 -11.82 -5.03 16.04
N LYS A 126 -10.85 -5.40 16.90
CA LYS A 126 -9.78 -6.32 16.52
C LYS A 126 -10.38 -7.65 16.02
N ARG A 127 -9.83 -8.20 14.94
CA ARG A 127 -10.41 -9.39 14.29
C ARG A 127 -10.48 -10.60 15.22
N SER A 128 -9.49 -10.78 16.10
CA SER A 128 -9.46 -11.84 17.12
C SER A 128 -10.63 -11.77 18.11
N GLU A 129 -11.13 -10.56 18.39
CA GLU A 129 -12.19 -10.33 19.37
C GLU A 129 -13.59 -10.40 18.76
N LEU A 130 -13.69 -10.15 17.45
CA LEU A 130 -14.96 -10.13 16.74
C LEU A 130 -15.68 -11.49 16.82
N ALA A 131 -14.93 -12.60 16.77
CA ALA A 131 -15.50 -13.95 16.89
C ALA A 131 -16.20 -14.17 18.24
N GLY A 132 -15.55 -13.76 19.34
CA GLY A 132 -16.11 -13.86 20.70
C GLY A 132 -17.20 -12.82 20.99
N LEU A 133 -17.19 -11.70 20.26
CA LEU A 133 -18.22 -10.68 20.34
C LEU A 133 -19.50 -11.15 19.63
N ARG A 134 -19.39 -11.81 18.47
CA ARG A 134 -20.52 -12.23 17.63
C ARG A 134 -21.56 -13.06 18.38
N SER A 135 -21.15 -13.95 19.27
CA SER A 135 -22.06 -14.79 20.07
C SER A 135 -22.85 -14.04 21.16
N LYS A 136 -22.50 -12.76 21.41
CA LYS A 136 -23.14 -11.90 22.42
C LYS A 136 -24.00 -10.79 21.80
N LEU A 137 -23.90 -10.60 20.48
CA LEU A 137 -24.68 -9.60 19.76
C LEU A 137 -26.12 -10.08 19.58
N ASP A 138 -27.02 -9.13 19.34
CA ASP A 138 -28.40 -9.42 18.99
C ASP A 138 -28.52 -10.45 17.84
N PRO A 139 -29.34 -11.51 17.98
CA PRO A 139 -29.47 -12.55 16.96
C PRO A 139 -29.93 -12.05 15.58
N MET A 140 -30.76 -11.00 15.51
CA MET A 140 -31.16 -10.42 14.22
C MET A 140 -29.98 -9.73 13.55
N LEU A 141 -29.17 -8.99 14.31
CA LEU A 141 -27.93 -8.39 13.79
C LEU A 141 -26.98 -9.48 13.29
N VAL A 142 -26.81 -10.58 14.04
CA VAL A 142 -25.96 -11.71 13.64
C VAL A 142 -26.46 -12.32 12.33
N ASN A 143 -27.78 -12.54 12.19
CA ASN A 143 -28.38 -13.05 10.97
C ASN A 143 -28.16 -12.12 9.76
N ASP A 144 -28.31 -10.81 9.94
CA ASP A 144 -28.02 -9.84 8.89
C ASP A 144 -26.53 -9.86 8.50
N LEU A 145 -25.62 -9.98 9.47
CA LEU A 145 -24.18 -10.14 9.21
C LEU A 145 -23.87 -11.45 8.49
N ASP A 146 -24.60 -12.53 8.80
CA ASP A 146 -24.49 -13.82 8.12
C ASP A 146 -24.97 -13.77 6.68
N ASN A 147 -25.96 -12.93 6.38
CA ASN A 147 -26.38 -12.67 5.00
C ASN A 147 -25.37 -11.78 4.26
N LEU A 148 -24.83 -10.77 4.94
CA LEU A 148 -23.88 -9.81 4.38
C LEU A 148 -22.57 -10.46 3.94
N LYS A 149 -22.12 -11.56 4.57
CA LYS A 149 -20.85 -12.22 4.21
C LYS A 149 -20.85 -12.83 2.80
N PHE A 150 -22.02 -13.11 2.23
CA PHE A 150 -22.17 -13.58 0.85
C PHE A 150 -22.04 -12.46 -0.19
N ALA A 151 -21.75 -11.24 0.23
CA ALA A 151 -21.43 -10.11 -0.64
C ALA A 151 -19.92 -9.85 -0.72
N PRO A 152 -19.14 -10.58 -1.55
CA PRO A 152 -17.68 -10.41 -1.58
C PRO A 152 -17.28 -9.00 -2.04
N ILE A 153 -18.15 -8.31 -2.78
CA ILE A 153 -18.02 -6.91 -3.19
C ILE A 153 -19.13 -6.11 -2.52
N LEU A 154 -18.72 -5.05 -1.83
CA LEU A 154 -19.58 -3.99 -1.32
C LEU A 154 -19.35 -2.72 -2.14
N ILE A 155 -20.41 -2.01 -2.51
CA ILE A 155 -20.37 -0.71 -3.17
C ILE A 155 -20.98 0.30 -2.22
N ASN A 156 -20.18 1.20 -1.68
CA ASN A 156 -20.64 2.35 -0.94
C ASN A 156 -20.89 3.52 -1.91
N ALA A 157 -22.16 3.79 -2.17
CA ALA A 157 -22.65 4.87 -3.03
C ALA A 157 -22.92 6.17 -2.25
N ASP A 158 -22.62 6.22 -0.94
CA ASP A 158 -22.69 7.45 -0.16
C ASP A 158 -21.50 8.33 -0.49
N VAL A 159 -21.73 9.24 -1.44
CA VAL A 159 -20.70 10.09 -2.03
C VAL A 159 -19.90 10.85 -0.98
N ARG A 160 -18.58 10.75 -1.09
CA ARG A 160 -17.62 11.51 -0.26
C ARG A 160 -16.70 12.35 -1.14
N SER A 161 -16.14 13.42 -0.60
CA SER A 161 -15.19 14.24 -1.36
C SER A 161 -13.95 13.45 -1.77
N SER A 162 -13.58 13.51 -3.05
CA SER A 162 -12.34 12.94 -3.60
C SER A 162 -11.07 13.51 -2.93
N SER A 163 -11.16 14.72 -2.37
CA SER A 163 -10.07 15.40 -1.66
C SER A 163 -9.71 14.82 -0.30
N LEU A 164 -10.55 13.93 0.27
CA LEU A 164 -10.26 13.26 1.52
C LEU A 164 -9.13 12.24 1.34
N PRO A 165 -8.19 12.11 2.30
CA PRO A 165 -7.20 11.03 2.31
C PRO A 165 -7.84 9.64 2.24
N LEU A 166 -7.16 8.65 1.65
CA LEU A 166 -7.67 7.28 1.55
C LEU A 166 -7.96 6.67 2.93
N SER A 167 -7.18 7.03 3.95
CA SER A 167 -7.41 6.66 5.35
C SER A 167 -8.69 7.24 5.95
N GLU A 168 -9.24 8.33 5.41
CA GLU A 168 -10.52 8.91 5.85
C GLU A 168 -11.69 8.26 5.11
N LEU A 169 -11.57 8.08 3.79
CA LEU A 169 -12.60 7.46 2.97
C LEU A 169 -12.95 6.06 3.47
N ARG A 170 -11.96 5.29 3.95
CA ARG A 170 -12.16 3.92 4.45
C ARG A 170 -12.90 3.82 5.79
N MET A 171 -13.17 4.94 6.47
CA MET A 171 -13.70 4.98 7.85
C MET A 171 -15.23 5.09 7.92
N THR A 172 -15.90 5.11 6.77
CA THR A 172 -17.36 5.12 6.63
C THR A 172 -17.95 3.71 6.71
N GLU A 173 -19.26 3.57 6.47
CA GLU A 173 -19.93 2.28 6.35
C GLU A 173 -19.26 1.41 5.27
N ARG A 174 -18.98 0.15 5.63
CA ARG A 174 -18.15 -0.79 4.88
C ARG A 174 -18.33 -2.20 5.44
N GLY A 175 -17.73 -3.16 4.76
CA GLY A 175 -17.61 -4.53 5.28
C GLY A 175 -16.83 -4.60 6.60
N ILE A 176 -17.25 -5.50 7.49
CA ILE A 176 -16.64 -5.74 8.81
C ILE A 176 -15.38 -6.63 8.77
N GLY A 177 -14.70 -6.66 7.63
CA GLY A 177 -13.49 -7.45 7.39
C GLY A 177 -13.72 -8.86 6.86
N SER A 178 -14.96 -9.32 6.72
CA SER A 178 -15.27 -10.64 6.14
C SER A 178 -15.32 -10.67 4.61
N HIS A 179 -15.24 -9.50 3.99
CA HIS A 179 -15.47 -9.27 2.56
C HIS A 179 -14.16 -9.12 1.80
N ALA A 180 -14.18 -9.39 0.49
CA ALA A 180 -12.99 -9.25 -0.34
C ALA A 180 -12.67 -7.77 -0.56
N LEU A 181 -13.65 -6.94 -0.93
CA LEU A 181 -13.42 -5.51 -1.13
C LEU A 181 -14.68 -4.65 -0.92
N THR A 182 -14.46 -3.39 -0.59
CA THR A 182 -15.46 -2.31 -0.60
C THR A 182 -15.03 -1.24 -1.61
N ILE A 183 -15.93 -0.82 -2.49
CA ILE A 183 -15.73 0.27 -3.45
C ILE A 183 -16.43 1.52 -2.90
N PHE A 184 -15.72 2.64 -2.78
CA PHE A 184 -16.31 3.90 -2.36
C PHE A 184 -16.45 4.84 -3.56
N ASP A 185 -17.64 5.42 -3.70
CA ASP A 185 -17.90 6.52 -4.63
C ASP A 185 -17.44 7.85 -4.03
N THR A 186 -16.63 8.59 -4.80
CA THR A 186 -16.20 9.94 -4.42
C THR A 186 -16.84 11.05 -5.26
N GLY A 187 -17.83 10.71 -6.09
CA GLY A 187 -18.48 11.58 -7.07
C GLY A 187 -17.62 11.87 -8.31
N GLU A 188 -16.30 11.87 -8.16
CA GLU A 188 -15.34 12.08 -9.26
C GLU A 188 -14.56 10.81 -9.62
N THR A 189 -14.31 9.96 -8.63
CA THR A 189 -13.49 8.73 -8.76
C THR A 189 -14.03 7.62 -7.87
N PHE A 190 -13.53 6.39 -8.06
CA PHE A 190 -13.83 5.27 -7.17
C PHE A 190 -12.58 4.82 -6.40
N VAL A 191 -12.75 4.46 -5.13
CA VAL A 191 -11.70 3.91 -4.28
C VAL A 191 -11.98 2.45 -3.96
N PHE A 192 -11.03 1.57 -4.27
CA PHE A 192 -11.10 0.14 -3.99
C PHE A 192 -10.37 -0.17 -2.67
N ASP A 193 -11.11 -0.34 -1.56
CA ASP A 193 -10.56 -0.84 -0.30
C ASP A 193 -10.60 -2.36 -0.29
N GLN A 194 -9.42 -2.94 -0.48
CA GLN A 194 -9.23 -4.36 -0.71
C GLN A 194 -8.68 -5.05 0.54
N SER A 195 -9.24 -6.21 0.87
CA SER A 195 -8.71 -7.05 1.94
C SER A 195 -7.39 -7.69 1.52
N HIS A 196 -6.36 -7.49 2.33
CA HIS A 196 -5.01 -8.00 2.05
C HIS A 196 -4.87 -9.53 2.14
N ILE A 197 -5.91 -10.23 2.61
CA ILE A 197 -5.96 -11.69 2.58
C ILE A 197 -6.31 -12.19 1.16
N PHE A 198 -7.14 -11.45 0.43
CA PHE A 198 -7.47 -11.77 -0.96
C PHE A 198 -6.46 -11.18 -1.95
N PHE A 199 -6.01 -9.95 -1.70
CA PHE A 199 -5.21 -9.17 -2.63
C PHE A 199 -3.86 -8.77 -2.04
N ASP A 200 -2.78 -9.02 -2.78
CA ASP A 200 -1.54 -8.27 -2.57
C ASP A 200 -1.60 -6.91 -3.30
N GLY A 201 -0.63 -6.02 -3.06
CA GLY A 201 -0.65 -4.68 -3.63
C GLY A 201 -0.62 -4.65 -5.17
N ALA A 202 0.15 -5.56 -5.79
CA ALA A 202 0.29 -5.59 -7.25
C ALA A 202 -0.97 -6.17 -7.91
N TRP A 203 -1.46 -7.31 -7.40
CA TRP A 203 -2.69 -7.94 -7.85
C TRP A 203 -3.91 -7.05 -7.61
N GLY A 204 -3.97 -6.41 -6.45
CA GLY A 204 -5.01 -5.47 -6.10
C GLY A 204 -5.10 -4.28 -7.04
N THR A 205 -3.94 -3.68 -7.37
CA THR A 205 -3.82 -2.60 -8.37
C THR A 205 -4.29 -3.08 -9.74
N ALA A 206 -3.85 -4.26 -10.18
CA ALA A 206 -4.26 -4.83 -11.46
C ALA A 206 -5.78 -5.08 -11.53
N LEU A 207 -6.38 -5.63 -10.46
CA LEU A 207 -7.82 -5.84 -10.39
C LEU A 207 -8.59 -4.52 -10.50
N SER A 208 -8.19 -3.50 -9.74
CA SER A 208 -8.83 -2.19 -9.79
C SER A 208 -8.80 -1.60 -11.19
N GLU A 209 -7.69 -1.74 -11.91
CA GLU A 209 -7.58 -1.30 -13.31
C GLU A 209 -8.50 -2.09 -14.25
N ILE A 210 -8.56 -3.42 -14.11
CA ILE A 210 -9.46 -4.27 -14.90
C ILE A 210 -10.92 -3.88 -14.68
N MET A 211 -11.34 -3.77 -13.41
CA MET A 211 -12.71 -3.40 -13.05
C MET A 211 -13.05 -1.99 -13.54
N THR A 212 -12.11 -1.04 -13.45
CA THR A 212 -12.31 0.32 -13.95
C THR A 212 -12.51 0.34 -15.46
N ASN A 213 -11.67 -0.37 -16.21
CA ASN A 213 -11.77 -0.40 -17.68
C ASN A 213 -13.07 -1.07 -18.14
N GLU A 214 -13.48 -2.15 -17.46
CA GLU A 214 -14.75 -2.83 -17.74
C GLU A 214 -15.94 -1.90 -17.42
N ALA A 215 -15.92 -1.24 -16.27
CA ALA A 215 -16.95 -0.28 -15.87
C ALA A 215 -17.06 0.89 -16.87
N LEU A 216 -15.94 1.43 -17.37
CA LEU A 216 -15.95 2.48 -18.40
C LEU A 216 -16.48 1.99 -19.75
N SER A 217 -16.28 0.71 -20.08
CA SER A 217 -16.89 0.10 -21.26
C SER A 217 -18.40 0.01 -21.11
N TRP A 218 -18.88 -0.47 -19.95
CA TRP A 218 -20.30 -0.53 -19.62
C TRP A 218 -20.94 0.86 -19.52
N ALA A 219 -20.27 1.85 -18.93
CA ALA A 219 -20.79 3.21 -18.84
C ALA A 219 -21.14 3.78 -20.21
N ARG A 220 -20.26 3.61 -21.21
CA ARG A 220 -20.55 4.02 -22.60
C ARG A 220 -21.71 3.26 -23.22
N TYR A 221 -21.85 1.97 -22.92
CA TYR A 221 -22.99 1.19 -23.39
C TYR A 221 -24.30 1.67 -22.76
N LEU A 222 -24.31 1.84 -21.44
CA LEU A 222 -25.49 2.21 -20.66
C LEU A 222 -25.97 3.65 -20.95
N ASP A 223 -25.06 4.56 -21.30
CA ASP A 223 -25.36 5.94 -21.73
C ASP A 223 -26.14 6.02 -23.05
N MET A 224 -26.10 4.95 -23.87
CA MET A 224 -26.87 4.86 -25.12
C MET A 224 -28.28 4.28 -24.93
N LEU A 225 -28.66 3.87 -23.72
CA LEU A 225 -29.96 3.27 -23.42
C LEU A 225 -30.90 4.30 -22.79
N ASP A 226 -32.22 4.16 -23.03
CA ASP A 226 -33.27 4.97 -22.37
C ASP A 226 -33.18 4.89 -20.85
N ASP A 227 -33.68 5.88 -20.11
CA ASP A 227 -33.66 5.88 -18.64
C ASP A 227 -34.21 4.58 -18.04
N PRO A 228 -33.62 4.08 -16.93
CA PRO A 228 -34.02 2.80 -16.38
C PRO A 228 -35.37 2.89 -15.67
N GLU A 229 -36.29 2.01 -16.06
CA GLU A 229 -37.55 1.84 -15.33
C GLU A 229 -37.34 0.98 -14.07
N PRO A 230 -37.84 1.40 -12.89
CA PRO A 230 -37.78 0.61 -11.68
C PRO A 230 -38.47 -0.76 -11.84
N ALA A 231 -37.80 -1.82 -11.41
CA ALA A 231 -38.38 -3.15 -11.43
C ALA A 231 -39.66 -3.23 -10.56
N SER A 232 -40.71 -3.83 -11.10
CA SER A 232 -41.97 -4.06 -10.39
C SER A 232 -41.83 -5.11 -9.28
N ASN A 233 -41.07 -6.17 -9.55
CA ASN A 233 -40.71 -7.19 -8.57
C ASN A 233 -39.27 -6.98 -8.09
N ARG A 234 -39.09 -6.73 -6.80
CA ARG A 234 -37.78 -6.46 -6.19
C ARG A 234 -37.13 -7.77 -5.77
N ILE A 235 -35.91 -8.02 -6.26
CA ILE A 235 -35.13 -9.22 -5.89
C ILE A 235 -34.00 -8.93 -4.90
N TYR A 236 -33.70 -7.65 -4.65
CA TYR A 236 -32.74 -7.27 -3.61
C TYR A 236 -33.38 -7.32 -2.22
N THR A 237 -32.56 -7.59 -1.21
CA THR A 237 -32.97 -7.61 0.20
C THR A 237 -32.35 -6.44 0.96
N SER A 238 -33.14 -5.72 1.77
CA SER A 238 -32.60 -4.72 2.71
C SER A 238 -32.17 -5.42 4.00
N LEU A 239 -31.01 -5.04 4.55
CA LEU A 239 -30.57 -5.45 5.88
C LEU A 239 -30.81 -4.31 6.87
N ALA A 240 -31.17 -4.63 8.11
CA ALA A 240 -31.38 -3.62 9.14
C ALA A 240 -30.05 -3.18 9.76
N LEU A 241 -29.18 -4.16 10.06
CA LEU A 241 -27.82 -3.94 10.60
C LEU A 241 -27.76 -2.90 11.73
N GLN A 242 -28.75 -2.94 12.60
CA GLN A 242 -28.87 -2.06 13.75
C GLN A 242 -28.13 -2.65 14.95
N LEU A 243 -27.38 -1.80 15.65
CA LEU A 243 -26.82 -2.15 16.95
C LEU A 243 -27.77 -1.65 18.03
N SER A 244 -28.25 -2.55 18.88
CA SER A 244 -28.99 -2.14 20.07
C SER A 244 -28.07 -1.37 21.04
N PRO A 245 -28.61 -0.62 22.02
CA PRO A 245 -27.79 0.00 23.06
C PRO A 245 -26.90 -1.00 23.81
N ALA A 246 -27.36 -2.25 23.97
CA ALA A 246 -26.57 -3.33 24.57
C ALA A 246 -25.41 -3.77 23.67
N ASP A 247 -25.66 -3.92 22.36
CA ASP A 247 -24.62 -4.23 21.38
C ASP A 247 -23.57 -3.13 21.33
N LEU A 248 -23.99 -1.85 21.31
CA LEU A 248 -23.08 -0.71 21.33
C LEU A 248 -22.17 -0.73 22.56
N ALA A 249 -22.70 -1.06 23.75
CA ALA A 249 -21.89 -1.18 24.96
C ALA A 249 -20.84 -2.29 24.84
N LEU A 250 -21.22 -3.46 24.29
CA LEU A 250 -20.28 -4.56 24.04
C LEU A 250 -19.21 -4.17 23.01
N VAL A 251 -19.62 -3.53 21.92
CA VAL A 251 -18.72 -3.04 20.87
C VAL A 251 -17.76 -2.01 21.43
N GLN A 252 -18.19 -1.09 22.29
CA GLN A 252 -17.33 -0.08 22.91
C GLN A 252 -16.29 -0.67 23.86
N GLN A 253 -16.65 -1.75 24.59
CA GLN A 253 -15.73 -2.44 25.51
C GLN A 253 -14.74 -3.36 24.77
N ALA A 254 -15.08 -3.82 23.57
CA ALA A 254 -14.22 -4.70 22.79
C ALA A 254 -12.91 -3.99 22.36
N PRO A 255 -11.74 -4.67 22.46
CA PRO A 255 -10.47 -4.12 22.00
C PRO A 255 -10.55 -3.63 20.54
N LYS A 256 -10.12 -2.38 20.34
CA LYS A 256 -10.14 -1.72 19.02
C LYS A 256 -8.79 -1.82 18.32
N VAL A 257 -8.83 -1.77 16.99
CA VAL A 257 -7.64 -1.51 16.19
C VAL A 257 -7.08 -0.14 16.54
N THR A 258 -5.75 -0.01 16.51
CA THR A 258 -5.09 1.27 16.81
C THR A 258 -5.57 2.36 15.85
N PRO A 259 -6.05 3.51 16.36
CA PRO A 259 -6.38 4.66 15.54
C PRO A 259 -5.18 5.11 14.72
N GLU A 260 -5.47 5.57 13.52
CA GLU A 260 -4.47 6.07 12.60
C GLU A 260 -4.69 7.52 12.25
N ALA A 261 -3.59 8.20 11.90
CA ALA A 261 -3.61 9.44 11.14
C ALA A 261 -3.02 9.17 9.76
N GLY A 262 -3.64 9.69 8.71
CA GLY A 262 -3.17 9.52 7.34
C GLY A 262 -2.81 10.83 6.67
N ALA A 263 -1.84 10.77 5.75
CA ALA A 263 -1.40 11.90 4.94
C ALA A 263 -1.05 11.45 3.51
N GLU A 264 -1.16 12.37 2.56
CA GLU A 264 -0.81 12.14 1.16
C GLU A 264 0.04 13.29 0.61
N ASN A 265 0.94 12.96 -0.32
CA ASN A 265 1.77 13.94 -1.02
C ASN A 265 2.20 13.41 -2.40
N ASP A 266 2.17 14.27 -3.42
CA ASP A 266 2.50 13.97 -4.82
C ASP A 266 3.64 14.82 -5.39
N ARG A 267 4.33 15.59 -4.53
CA ARG A 267 5.38 16.55 -4.92
C ARG A 267 6.77 15.91 -5.08
N LEU A 268 6.88 14.59 -4.99
CA LEU A 268 8.16 13.89 -5.15
C LEU A 268 8.56 13.83 -6.63
N GLY A 269 9.73 14.39 -6.95
CA GLY A 269 10.22 14.54 -8.31
C GLY A 269 10.83 13.26 -8.91
N ILE A 270 9.99 12.28 -9.29
CA ILE A 270 10.46 11.01 -9.87
C ILE A 270 11.32 11.18 -11.13
N LYS A 271 11.04 12.20 -11.96
CA LYS A 271 11.85 12.53 -13.14
C LYS A 271 13.30 12.87 -12.77
N ALA A 272 13.52 13.54 -11.64
CA ALA A 272 14.85 13.83 -11.13
C ALA A 272 15.57 12.54 -10.68
N CYS A 273 14.86 11.61 -10.02
CA CYS A 273 15.42 10.31 -9.65
C CYS A 273 15.82 9.49 -10.88
N LEU A 274 14.97 9.45 -11.91
CA LEU A 274 15.28 8.75 -13.16
C LEU A 274 16.49 9.36 -13.86
N THR A 275 16.62 10.69 -13.82
CA THR A 275 17.79 11.40 -14.34
C THR A 275 19.05 11.06 -13.57
N LEU A 276 19.00 11.08 -12.24
CA LEU A 276 20.11 10.66 -11.37
C LEU A 276 20.56 9.23 -11.68
N ARG A 277 19.62 8.29 -11.80
CA ARG A 277 19.94 6.89 -12.14
C ARG A 277 20.65 6.76 -13.49
N ARG A 278 20.25 7.54 -14.50
CA ARG A 278 20.95 7.59 -15.79
C ARG A 278 22.36 8.17 -15.63
N SER A 279 22.54 9.20 -14.80
CA SER A 279 23.85 9.79 -14.51
C SER A 279 24.78 8.82 -13.78
N PHE A 280 24.26 8.03 -12.82
CA PHE A 280 25.03 6.96 -12.18
C PHE A 280 25.52 5.94 -13.21
N LYS A 281 24.62 5.39 -14.04
CA LYS A 281 25.00 4.44 -15.10
C LYS A 281 26.06 4.97 -16.06
N LYS A 282 25.99 6.26 -16.45
CA LYS A 282 26.99 6.89 -17.32
C LYS A 282 28.37 7.00 -16.67
N ARG A 283 28.43 7.05 -15.35
CA ARG A 283 29.66 7.29 -14.59
C ARG A 283 30.31 6.00 -14.11
N SER A 284 29.50 5.05 -13.67
CA SER A 284 29.92 3.72 -13.27
C SER A 284 28.72 2.79 -13.43
N GLU A 285 28.87 1.75 -14.22
CA GLU A 285 27.82 0.73 -14.40
C GLU A 285 27.51 0.01 -13.08
N GLU A 286 28.44 0.05 -12.12
CA GLU A 286 28.33 -0.65 -10.85
C GLU A 286 27.43 0.08 -9.82
N ILE A 287 27.12 1.38 -10.01
CA ILE A 287 26.22 2.10 -9.10
C ILE A 287 24.76 1.76 -9.46
N GLU A 288 24.30 0.62 -8.94
CA GLU A 288 22.95 0.11 -9.17
C GLU A 288 22.00 0.43 -8.01
N LEU A 289 21.42 1.64 -8.04
CA LEU A 289 20.33 2.03 -7.14
C LEU A 289 19.01 2.16 -7.90
N THR A 290 17.98 1.48 -7.41
CA THR A 290 16.60 1.63 -7.87
C THR A 290 15.92 2.82 -7.18
N VAL A 291 14.73 3.20 -7.65
CA VAL A 291 13.93 4.24 -6.98
C VAL A 291 13.55 3.78 -5.57
N ASN A 292 13.21 2.51 -5.38
CA ASN A 292 12.90 1.95 -4.05
C ASN A 292 14.09 2.02 -3.12
N ASP A 293 15.29 1.70 -3.60
CA ASP A 293 16.51 1.78 -2.79
C ASP A 293 16.76 3.22 -2.31
N LEU A 294 16.50 4.22 -3.17
CA LEU A 294 16.60 5.63 -2.81
C LEU A 294 15.53 6.05 -1.80
N LEU A 295 14.28 5.59 -1.95
CA LEU A 295 13.18 5.88 -1.01
C LEU A 295 13.48 5.31 0.39
N VAL A 296 13.94 4.06 0.45
CA VAL A 296 14.33 3.35 1.69
C VAL A 296 15.54 4.01 2.34
N LEU A 297 16.58 4.31 1.56
CA LEU A 297 17.77 4.99 2.05
C LEU A 297 17.41 6.35 2.64
N TYR A 298 16.63 7.15 1.91
CA TYR A 298 16.26 8.47 2.38
C TYR A 298 15.30 8.40 3.57
N ARG A 299 14.48 7.35 3.70
CA ARG A 299 13.64 7.14 4.89
C ARG A 299 14.49 7.03 6.16
N ALA A 300 15.61 6.31 6.10
CA ALA A 300 16.54 6.23 7.22
C ALA A 300 17.22 7.59 7.50
N ILE A 301 17.61 8.32 6.45
CA ILE A 301 18.17 9.69 6.59
C ILE A 301 17.14 10.61 7.25
N HIS A 302 15.90 10.59 6.76
CA HIS A 302 14.82 11.41 7.25
C HIS A 302 14.50 11.13 8.73
N ALA A 303 14.54 9.87 9.16
CA ALA A 303 14.49 9.54 10.59
C ALA A 303 15.57 10.33 11.36
N ALA A 304 16.84 10.20 10.97
CA ALA A 304 17.94 10.87 11.64
C ALA A 304 17.90 12.42 11.59
N THR A 305 17.29 13.01 10.55
CA THR A 305 17.38 14.46 10.29
C THR A 305 16.06 15.22 10.36
N TYR A 306 14.94 14.58 10.64
CA TYR A 306 13.64 15.26 10.69
C TYR A 306 13.60 16.32 11.79
N ILE A 307 13.10 17.50 11.41
CA ILE A 307 12.85 18.62 12.30
C ILE A 307 11.41 19.07 12.04
N PRO A 308 10.56 19.17 13.07
CA PRO A 308 9.17 19.60 12.92
C PRO A 308 9.08 21.01 12.37
N SER A 309 8.05 21.31 11.58
CA SER A 309 7.83 22.71 11.17
C SER A 309 7.52 23.60 12.38
N ARG A 310 7.71 24.91 12.18
CA ARG A 310 7.31 25.92 13.15
C ARG A 310 5.81 25.84 13.45
N LYS A 311 4.98 25.64 12.42
CA LYS A 311 3.52 25.52 12.56
C LYS A 311 3.15 24.37 13.51
N LEU A 312 3.76 23.20 13.32
CA LEU A 312 3.53 22.06 14.19
C LEU A 312 4.03 22.32 15.62
N SER A 313 5.22 22.90 15.76
CA SER A 313 5.78 23.26 17.07
C SER A 313 4.87 24.22 17.85
N ASP A 314 4.31 25.23 17.17
CA ASP A 314 3.38 26.21 17.75
C ASP A 314 2.06 25.57 18.20
N GLU A 315 1.53 24.59 17.43
CA GLU A 315 0.34 23.81 17.81
C GLU A 315 0.57 22.93 19.04
N ILE A 316 1.72 22.24 19.10
CA ILE A 316 2.10 21.44 20.26
C ILE A 316 2.27 22.33 21.50
N GLN A 317 2.83 23.54 21.32
CA GLN A 317 2.96 24.51 22.41
C GLN A 317 1.60 25.03 22.88
N ARG A 318 0.64 25.28 21.98
CA ARG A 318 -0.75 25.59 22.35
C ARG A 318 -1.41 24.44 23.10
N LEU A 319 -1.20 23.20 22.66
CA LEU A 319 -1.72 22.03 23.38
C LEU A 319 -1.17 21.95 24.81
N SER A 320 0.10 22.31 25.04
CA SER A 320 0.70 22.25 26.39
C SER A 320 0.01 23.15 27.42
N GLN A 321 -0.73 24.18 27.00
CA GLN A 321 -1.49 25.05 27.90
C GLN A 321 -2.71 24.35 28.50
N SER A 322 -3.28 23.35 27.81
CA SER A 322 -4.49 22.64 28.23
C SER A 322 -4.24 21.17 28.60
N ARG A 323 -3.25 20.54 27.96
CA ARG A 323 -2.88 19.12 28.12
C ARG A 323 -1.34 18.98 28.18
N PRO A 324 -0.70 19.40 29.28
CA PRO A 324 0.77 19.44 29.39
C PRO A 324 1.43 18.07 29.20
N ASP A 325 0.86 17.01 29.78
CA ASP A 325 1.42 15.66 29.71
C ASP A 325 1.40 15.09 28.28
N VAL A 326 0.28 15.28 27.58
CA VAL A 326 0.14 14.87 26.17
C VAL A 326 1.14 15.65 25.32
N ALA A 327 1.23 16.98 25.50
CA ALA A 327 2.17 17.80 24.74
C ALA A 327 3.64 17.43 25.01
N ALA A 328 4.01 17.08 26.24
CA ALA A 328 5.36 16.60 26.56
C ALA A 328 5.67 15.27 25.84
N SER A 329 4.73 14.32 25.86
CA SER A 329 4.85 13.07 25.11
C SER A 329 4.95 13.31 23.60
N LEU A 330 4.17 14.25 23.05
CA LEU A 330 4.28 14.65 21.64
C LEU A 330 5.65 15.20 21.31
N LYS A 331 6.18 16.12 22.12
CA LYS A 331 7.52 16.68 21.92
C LYS A 331 8.58 15.57 21.90
N GLN A 332 8.45 14.58 22.75
CA GLN A 332 9.33 13.42 22.78
C GLN A 332 9.19 12.57 21.50
N VAL A 333 7.97 12.18 21.12
CA VAL A 333 7.73 11.34 19.93
C VAL A 333 8.18 12.04 18.64
N VAL A 334 7.88 13.32 18.53
CA VAL A 334 8.16 14.14 17.35
C VAL A 334 9.65 14.51 17.28
N GLY A 335 10.30 14.80 18.41
CA GLY A 335 11.71 15.22 18.49
C GLY A 335 12.75 14.11 18.67
N GLU A 336 12.47 13.11 19.50
CA GLU A 336 13.39 12.01 19.82
C GLU A 336 13.06 10.72 19.07
N GLY A 337 11.77 10.41 18.92
CA GLY A 337 11.29 9.19 18.24
C GLY A 337 11.71 9.07 16.78
N SER A 338 12.11 10.18 16.15
CA SER A 338 12.63 10.20 14.79
C SER A 338 14.04 9.61 14.67
N ARG A 339 14.87 9.59 15.73
CA ARG A 339 16.33 9.33 15.62
C ARG A 339 16.75 7.86 15.55
N THR A 340 15.80 6.92 15.50
CA THR A 340 16.11 5.49 15.37
C THR A 340 16.09 5.09 13.90
N ASN A 341 17.10 4.34 13.46
CA ASN A 341 17.11 3.75 12.13
C ASN A 341 15.97 2.73 12.03
N PRO A 342 14.98 2.93 11.16
CA PRO A 342 13.80 2.06 11.16
C PRO A 342 14.10 0.73 10.47
N SER A 343 13.64 -0.37 11.07
CA SER A 343 13.48 -1.64 10.34
C SER A 343 12.23 -1.55 9.46
N ILE A 344 12.46 -1.64 8.16
CA ILE A 344 11.45 -1.50 7.12
C ILE A 344 11.18 -2.86 6.49
N LEU A 345 9.94 -3.31 6.54
CA LEU A 345 9.45 -4.43 5.75
C LEU A 345 9.09 -3.96 4.33
N ILE A 346 9.61 -4.66 3.34
CA ILE A 346 9.34 -4.45 1.92
C ILE A 346 8.71 -5.74 1.38
N PRO A 347 7.44 -5.70 0.94
CA PRO A 347 6.83 -6.82 0.22
C PRO A 347 7.49 -6.96 -1.15
N MET A 348 8.18 -8.08 -1.39
CA MET A 348 8.84 -8.37 -2.66
C MET A 348 7.96 -9.30 -3.51
N ASP A 349 7.75 -8.97 -4.79
CA ASP A 349 7.07 -9.87 -5.72
C ASP A 349 7.89 -11.15 -5.92
N ALA A 350 7.32 -12.27 -5.49
CA ALA A 350 7.90 -13.60 -5.62
C ALA A 350 7.32 -14.36 -6.82
N SER A 351 6.35 -13.79 -7.54
CA SER A 351 5.55 -14.51 -8.55
C SER A 351 6.39 -15.12 -9.67
N LEU A 352 7.53 -14.51 -10.01
CA LEU A 352 8.44 -15.04 -11.03
C LEU A 352 9.24 -16.27 -10.57
N LYS A 353 9.57 -16.36 -9.28
CA LYS A 353 10.43 -17.43 -8.73
C LYS A 353 9.61 -18.51 -8.02
N ALA A 354 8.57 -18.11 -7.28
CA ALA A 354 7.65 -18.96 -6.55
C ALA A 354 6.19 -18.46 -6.73
N PRO A 355 5.51 -18.79 -7.85
CA PRO A 355 4.17 -18.30 -8.18
C PRO A 355 3.11 -18.54 -7.08
N ARG A 356 3.28 -19.60 -6.27
CA ARG A 356 2.37 -19.94 -5.16
C ARG A 356 2.49 -18.98 -3.97
N GLU A 357 3.70 -18.49 -3.69
CA GLU A 357 3.97 -17.63 -2.52
C GLU A 357 3.56 -16.16 -2.78
N ARG A 358 3.53 -15.72 -4.06
CA ARG A 358 3.19 -14.37 -4.58
C ARG A 358 4.05 -13.22 -4.04
N VAL A 359 4.25 -13.16 -2.72
CA VAL A 359 4.99 -12.12 -2.02
C VAL A 359 5.92 -12.73 -0.97
N SER A 360 7.17 -12.28 -0.94
CA SER A 360 8.12 -12.61 0.13
C SER A 360 8.52 -11.34 0.90
N PRO A 361 8.49 -11.35 2.24
CA PRO A 361 8.91 -10.19 3.01
C PRO A 361 10.43 -10.04 3.04
N LEU A 362 10.89 -8.81 2.88
CA LEU A 362 12.26 -8.38 3.15
C LEU A 362 12.23 -7.34 4.28
N CYS A 363 12.80 -7.65 5.44
CA CYS A 363 13.06 -6.66 6.48
C CYS A 363 14.48 -6.11 6.32
N ILE A 364 14.63 -4.79 6.33
CA ILE A 364 15.92 -4.15 6.15
C ILE A 364 16.07 -2.90 7.01
N GLU A 365 17.28 -2.70 7.51
CA GLU A 365 17.74 -1.45 8.14
C GLU A 365 18.86 -0.88 7.26
N ALA A 366 18.78 0.40 6.90
CA ALA A 366 19.82 1.00 6.07
C ALA A 366 21.06 1.26 6.93
N PRO A 367 22.26 0.76 6.57
CA PRO A 367 23.45 0.84 7.43
C PRO A 367 24.09 2.24 7.44
N LEU A 368 23.35 3.25 7.93
CA LEU A 368 23.77 4.66 7.87
C LEU A 368 24.99 4.95 8.75
N ALA A 369 25.01 4.37 9.95
CA ALA A 369 26.08 4.59 10.91
C ALA A 369 27.35 3.84 10.51
N GLU A 370 27.20 2.58 10.10
CA GLU A 370 28.28 1.70 9.65
C GLU A 370 28.97 2.24 8.41
N LEU A 371 28.21 2.86 7.50
CA LEU A 371 28.73 3.49 6.30
C LEU A 371 29.18 4.95 6.50
N ASN A 372 28.99 5.51 7.70
CA ASN A 372 29.20 6.92 8.01
C ASN A 372 28.58 7.86 6.95
N LEU A 373 27.38 7.51 6.47
CA LEU A 373 26.86 8.08 5.22
C LEU A 373 26.49 9.56 5.35
N LEU A 374 25.95 9.98 6.50
CA LEU A 374 25.52 11.36 6.74
C LEU A 374 26.70 12.34 6.78
N PRO A 375 27.76 12.10 7.59
CA PRO A 375 28.97 12.93 7.53
C PRO A 375 29.62 12.92 6.15
N LEU A 376 29.75 11.74 5.52
CA LEU A 376 30.36 11.62 4.21
C LEU A 376 29.60 12.42 3.13
N HIS A 377 28.27 12.43 3.18
CA HIS A 377 27.46 13.26 2.29
C HIS A 377 27.71 14.76 2.51
N SER A 378 27.71 15.20 3.77
CA SER A 378 27.96 16.60 4.14
C SER A 378 29.37 17.07 3.74
N GLU A 379 30.39 16.27 4.01
CA GLU A 379 31.78 16.55 3.63
C GLU A 379 31.95 16.65 2.12
N THR A 380 31.35 15.72 1.38
CA THR A 380 31.41 15.72 -0.09
C THR A 380 30.73 16.96 -0.68
N LEU A 381 29.58 17.37 -0.13
CA LEU A 381 28.91 18.61 -0.55
C LEU A 381 29.73 19.85 -0.21
N LYS A 382 30.30 19.94 0.99
CA LYS A 382 31.18 21.06 1.37
C LYS A 382 32.38 21.18 0.45
N ALA A 383 33.02 20.06 0.10
CA ALA A 383 34.12 20.04 -0.86
C ALA A 383 33.68 20.47 -2.27
N LEU A 384 32.49 20.05 -2.70
CA LEU A 384 31.90 20.49 -3.97
C LEU A 384 31.64 22.00 -3.97
N ASP A 385 31.00 22.52 -2.93
CA ASP A 385 30.68 23.94 -2.81
C ASP A 385 31.95 24.79 -2.75
N ALA A 386 32.99 24.33 -2.03
CA ALA A 386 34.29 24.99 -1.99
C ALA A 386 34.94 25.05 -3.39
N TYR A 387 34.91 23.95 -4.14
CA TYR A 387 35.41 23.89 -5.52
C TYR A 387 34.58 24.76 -6.49
N GLU A 388 33.26 24.77 -6.37
CA GLU A 388 32.38 25.54 -7.25
C GLU A 388 32.57 27.05 -7.06
N ASN A 389 32.79 27.49 -5.81
CA ASN A 389 32.94 28.89 -5.42
C ASN A 389 34.40 29.39 -5.39
N ALA A 390 35.38 28.54 -5.71
CA ALA A 390 36.80 28.91 -5.67
C ALA A 390 37.20 29.95 -6.74
N PRO A 391 38.01 30.97 -6.39
CA PRO A 391 38.71 31.80 -7.37
C PRO A 391 39.77 30.98 -8.15
N ASP A 392 40.10 31.40 -9.37
CA ASP A 392 40.82 30.58 -10.37
C ASP A 392 42.17 30.01 -9.91
N GLY A 393 42.84 30.60 -8.93
CA GLY A 393 44.17 30.18 -8.45
C GLY A 393 44.22 28.87 -7.64
N ASN A 394 43.19 28.57 -6.82
CA ASN A 394 43.20 27.40 -5.90
C ASN A 394 42.26 26.27 -6.36
N ARG A 395 41.73 26.39 -7.58
CA ARG A 395 40.65 25.54 -8.08
C ARG A 395 41.08 24.08 -8.31
N ALA A 396 42.34 23.85 -8.65
CA ALA A 396 42.88 22.52 -8.90
C ALA A 396 42.97 21.69 -7.61
N GLU A 397 43.53 22.24 -6.54
CA GLU A 397 43.65 21.57 -5.23
C GLU A 397 42.28 21.28 -4.62
N LEU A 398 41.36 22.25 -4.69
CA LEU A 398 39.98 22.06 -4.21
C LEU A 398 39.22 21.02 -5.03
N PHE A 399 39.49 20.93 -6.34
CA PHE A 399 38.93 19.86 -7.16
C PHE A 399 39.45 18.49 -6.73
N ASP A 400 40.75 18.36 -6.46
CA ASP A 400 41.35 17.08 -6.09
C ASP A 400 40.81 16.59 -4.72
N ALA A 401 40.62 17.51 -3.77
CA ALA A 401 39.93 17.22 -2.51
C ALA A 401 38.48 16.77 -2.73
N PHE A 402 37.73 17.45 -3.61
CA PHE A 402 36.38 17.04 -3.98
C PHE A 402 36.35 15.68 -4.69
N ASP A 403 37.22 15.43 -5.66
CA ASP A 403 37.28 14.17 -6.42
C ASP A 403 37.55 12.98 -5.49
N ALA A 404 38.45 13.13 -4.51
CA ALA A 404 38.70 12.13 -3.50
C ALA A 404 37.44 11.81 -2.66
N SER A 405 36.77 12.83 -2.12
CA SER A 405 35.53 12.68 -1.33
C SER A 405 34.40 12.09 -2.15
N GLN A 406 34.23 12.56 -3.39
CA GLN A 406 33.22 12.10 -4.34
C GLN A 406 33.42 10.62 -4.69
N ARG A 407 34.64 10.17 -4.97
CA ARG A 407 34.93 8.75 -5.23
C ARG A 407 34.59 7.88 -4.03
N LYS A 408 34.99 8.30 -2.83
CA LYS A 408 34.67 7.59 -1.58
C LYS A 408 33.16 7.49 -1.40
N TYR A 409 32.44 8.61 -1.53
CA TYR A 409 30.99 8.65 -1.37
C TYR A 409 30.24 7.79 -2.40
N LEU A 410 30.59 7.88 -3.68
CA LEU A 410 29.98 7.06 -4.72
C LEU A 410 30.31 5.57 -4.57
N ALA A 411 31.52 5.22 -4.10
CA ALA A 411 31.88 3.84 -3.79
C ALA A 411 31.05 3.28 -2.62
N THR A 412 30.76 4.11 -1.61
CA THR A 412 29.86 3.74 -0.50
C THR A 412 28.43 3.51 -0.99
N LEU A 413 27.91 4.39 -1.86
CA LEU A 413 26.58 4.20 -2.48
C LEU A 413 26.52 2.95 -3.36
N ARG A 414 27.59 2.63 -4.08
CA ARG A 414 27.73 1.37 -4.84
C ARG A 414 27.62 0.17 -3.90
N GLY A 415 28.41 0.14 -2.82
CA GLY A 415 28.37 -0.94 -1.83
C GLY A 415 26.97 -1.16 -1.23
N LEU A 416 26.27 -0.05 -0.95
CA LEU A 416 24.88 -0.09 -0.51
C LEU A 416 23.93 -0.67 -1.57
N GLY A 417 24.09 -0.28 -2.85
CA GLY A 417 23.32 -0.86 -3.96
C GLY A 417 23.51 -2.38 -4.07
N THR A 418 24.75 -2.85 -3.97
CA THR A 418 25.08 -4.28 -3.96
C THR A 418 24.43 -5.00 -2.77
N TYR A 419 24.45 -4.40 -1.58
CA TYR A 419 23.79 -4.94 -0.40
C TYR A 419 22.28 -5.08 -0.61
N PHE A 420 21.61 -4.02 -1.08
CA PHE A 420 20.18 -4.06 -1.38
C PHE A 420 19.84 -5.10 -2.45
N SER A 421 20.63 -5.19 -3.53
CA SER A 421 20.39 -6.18 -4.58
C SER A 421 20.43 -7.61 -4.03
N ARG A 422 21.49 -7.95 -3.28
CA ARG A 422 21.61 -9.28 -2.67
C ARG A 422 20.48 -9.60 -1.70
N ALA A 423 20.09 -8.63 -0.87
CA ALA A 423 18.98 -8.81 0.07
C ALA A 423 17.64 -9.07 -0.66
N LYS A 424 17.38 -8.34 -1.76
CA LYS A 424 16.22 -8.56 -2.62
C LYS A 424 16.26 -9.91 -3.33
N ASP A 425 17.43 -10.32 -3.82
CA ASP A 425 17.61 -11.61 -4.48
C ASP A 425 17.32 -12.78 -3.53
N MET A 426 17.87 -12.76 -2.32
CA MET A 426 17.58 -13.74 -1.27
C MET A 426 16.09 -13.75 -0.90
N ALA A 427 15.49 -12.57 -0.70
CA ALA A 427 14.07 -12.47 -0.36
C ALA A 427 13.17 -13.03 -1.47
N SER A 428 13.46 -12.74 -2.74
CA SER A 428 12.69 -13.28 -3.87
C SER A 428 12.81 -14.80 -4.04
N GLN A 429 13.85 -15.42 -3.48
CA GLN A 429 14.00 -16.88 -3.39
C GLN A 429 13.28 -17.47 -2.18
N GLY A 430 12.67 -16.63 -1.33
CA GLY A 430 12.06 -17.05 -0.07
C GLY A 430 13.10 -17.46 0.98
N GLU A 431 14.35 -17.02 0.83
CA GLU A 431 15.50 -17.32 1.70
C GLU A 431 15.81 -16.19 2.70
N SER A 432 14.96 -15.15 2.77
CA SER A 432 15.11 -14.12 3.80
C SER A 432 14.82 -14.70 5.19
N ALA A 433 15.43 -14.14 6.24
CA ALA A 433 15.15 -14.54 7.63
C ALA A 433 13.65 -14.45 7.95
N ALA A 434 12.97 -13.43 7.43
CA ALA A 434 11.52 -13.26 7.57
C ALA A 434 10.73 -14.38 6.85
N ALA A 435 11.09 -14.72 5.61
CA ALA A 435 10.44 -15.81 4.88
C ALA A 435 10.71 -17.18 5.52
N GLY A 436 11.95 -17.44 5.93
CA GLY A 436 12.33 -18.66 6.65
C GLY A 436 11.58 -18.81 7.97
N ALA A 437 11.45 -17.73 8.75
CA ALA A 437 10.65 -17.74 9.97
C ALA A 437 9.17 -18.06 9.70
N ILE A 438 8.56 -17.44 8.67
CA ILE A 438 7.17 -17.71 8.28
C ILE A 438 6.99 -19.17 7.84
N LYS A 439 7.90 -19.72 7.03
CA LYS A 439 7.85 -21.13 6.58
C LYS A 439 7.97 -22.09 7.76
N LEU A 440 8.89 -21.84 8.68
CA LEU A 440 9.01 -22.62 9.91
C LEU A 440 7.71 -22.57 10.72
N LEU A 441 7.12 -21.40 10.90
CA LEU A 441 5.84 -21.26 11.60
C LEU A 441 4.72 -22.04 10.89
N ALA A 442 4.58 -21.92 9.58
CA ALA A 442 3.50 -22.52 8.81
C ALA A 442 3.42 -24.05 8.93
N HIS A 443 4.55 -24.74 9.19
CA HIS A 443 4.61 -26.20 9.33
C HIS A 443 4.49 -26.71 10.77
N LEU A 444 4.41 -25.82 11.76
CA LEU A 444 4.25 -26.22 13.15
C LEU A 444 2.79 -26.56 13.47
N PRO A 445 2.51 -27.47 14.42
CA PRO A 445 1.17 -27.67 14.95
C PRO A 445 0.58 -26.35 15.46
N LEU A 446 -0.72 -26.15 15.23
CA LEU A 446 -1.45 -24.93 15.59
C LEU A 446 -1.17 -24.43 17.03
N PRO A 447 -1.06 -25.28 18.08
CA PRO A 447 -0.71 -24.83 19.43
C PRO A 447 0.67 -24.15 19.55
N ILE A 448 1.66 -24.57 18.74
CA ILE A 448 3.01 -24.00 18.75
C ILE A 448 3.05 -22.72 17.93
N GLN A 449 2.37 -22.67 16.78
CA GLN A 449 2.16 -21.43 16.01
C GLN A 449 1.60 -20.32 16.92
N ARG A 450 0.57 -20.66 17.73
CA ARG A 450 -0.06 -19.74 18.70
C ARG A 450 0.90 -19.17 19.73
N LEU A 451 1.85 -19.97 20.23
CA LEU A 451 2.86 -19.51 21.18
C LEU A 451 3.84 -18.56 20.49
N LEU A 452 4.31 -18.95 19.31
CA LEU A 452 5.36 -18.26 18.58
C LEU A 452 4.90 -16.95 17.92
N ASP A 453 3.64 -16.83 17.48
CA ASP A 453 3.11 -15.60 16.89
C ASP A 453 3.12 -14.40 17.85
N LYS A 454 3.03 -14.67 19.16
CA LYS A 454 3.10 -13.65 20.22
C LYS A 454 4.53 -13.32 20.64
N ILE A 455 5.53 -14.09 20.21
CA ILE A 455 6.94 -13.85 20.59
C ILE A 455 7.52 -12.62 19.90
N PRO A 456 7.34 -12.38 18.59
CA PRO A 456 7.79 -11.14 17.96
C PRO A 456 7.25 -9.90 18.66
N GLU A 457 5.99 -9.90 19.12
CA GLU A 457 5.39 -8.78 19.85
C GLU A 457 6.03 -8.51 21.23
N ARG A 458 6.77 -9.47 21.78
CA ARG A 458 7.45 -9.36 23.07
C ARG A 458 8.96 -9.06 22.94
N PHE A 459 9.54 -9.29 21.76
CA PHE A 459 10.98 -9.13 21.52
C PHE A 459 11.23 -8.22 20.31
N ASP A 460 11.62 -6.96 20.59
CA ASP A 460 11.85 -5.93 19.59
C ASP A 460 12.81 -6.35 18.47
N SER A 461 13.90 -7.04 18.80
CA SER A 461 14.88 -7.53 17.83
C SER A 461 14.29 -8.57 16.88
N LEU A 462 13.42 -9.45 17.38
CA LEU A 462 12.75 -10.47 16.58
C LEU A 462 11.67 -9.86 15.67
N ASN A 463 10.90 -8.89 16.18
CA ASN A 463 9.96 -8.17 15.33
C ASN A 463 10.67 -7.37 14.24
N ASN A 464 11.76 -6.67 14.56
CA ASN A 464 12.56 -5.95 13.57
C ASN A 464 13.08 -6.89 12.48
N LEU A 465 13.43 -8.14 12.82
CA LEU A 465 13.93 -9.12 11.86
C LEU A 465 12.82 -9.72 10.97
N ILE A 466 11.63 -9.95 11.52
CA ILE A 466 10.57 -10.73 10.86
C ILE A 466 9.49 -9.84 10.24
N LYS A 467 9.02 -8.82 10.96
CA LYS A 467 7.86 -8.00 10.57
C LYS A 467 8.22 -6.54 10.29
N GLY A 468 9.35 -6.05 10.80
CA GLY A 468 9.72 -4.63 10.80
C GLY A 468 8.83 -3.77 11.70
N ARG A 469 9.25 -2.54 11.94
CA ARG A 469 8.45 -1.48 12.60
C ARG A 469 7.69 -0.64 11.59
N GLU A 470 8.16 -0.62 10.36
CA GLU A 470 7.52 0.06 9.24
C GLU A 470 7.27 -0.90 8.09
N VAL A 471 6.36 -0.55 7.20
CA VAL A 471 6.19 -1.22 5.90
C VAL A 471 6.24 -0.19 4.78
N ILE A 472 7.02 -0.46 3.74
CA ILE A 472 7.01 0.31 2.49
C ILE A 472 6.52 -0.61 1.38
N SER A 473 5.34 -0.31 0.85
CA SER A 473 4.76 -1.00 -0.30
C SER A 473 4.75 -0.06 -1.49
N ASN A 474 5.49 -0.41 -2.54
CA ASN A 474 5.50 0.33 -3.80
C ASN A 474 4.98 -0.57 -4.92
N VAL A 475 3.82 -0.22 -5.48
CA VAL A 475 3.20 -0.96 -6.59
C VAL A 475 3.79 -0.60 -7.96
N GLY A 476 4.76 0.32 -7.99
CA GLY A 476 5.48 0.71 -9.19
C GLY A 476 4.74 1.74 -10.03
N ALA A 477 5.15 1.85 -11.29
CA ALA A 477 4.50 2.70 -12.27
C ALA A 477 3.36 1.94 -12.94
N VAL A 478 2.19 2.57 -12.96
CA VAL A 478 1.03 2.05 -13.69
C VAL A 478 1.24 2.16 -15.20
N ALA A 479 0.42 1.45 -15.97
CA ALA A 479 0.44 1.57 -17.42
C ALA A 479 0.13 3.03 -17.85
N PRO A 480 0.68 3.52 -18.98
CA PRO A 480 0.41 4.89 -19.46
C PRO A 480 -1.06 5.21 -19.71
N THR A 481 -1.91 4.19 -19.85
CA THR A 481 -3.37 4.30 -20.05
C THR A 481 -4.17 4.11 -18.75
N SER A 482 -3.50 3.78 -17.63
CA SER A 482 -4.17 3.49 -16.37
C SER A 482 -4.72 4.78 -15.74
N ALA A 483 -5.90 4.68 -15.14
CA ALA A 483 -6.54 5.76 -14.40
C ALA A 483 -6.17 5.76 -12.90
N LEU A 484 -5.38 4.79 -12.43
CA LEU A 484 -5.01 4.69 -11.03
C LEU A 484 -4.01 5.77 -10.64
N THR A 485 -4.31 6.50 -9.56
CA THR A 485 -3.48 7.63 -9.11
C THR A 485 -3.04 7.53 -7.65
N ARG A 486 -3.77 6.81 -6.80
CA ARG A 486 -3.54 6.75 -5.35
C ARG A 486 -3.44 5.30 -4.89
N PHE A 487 -2.60 5.05 -3.88
CA PHE A 487 -2.42 3.74 -3.30
C PHE A 487 -2.09 3.87 -1.81
N MET A 488 -2.80 3.11 -0.99
CA MET A 488 -2.59 3.01 0.45
C MET A 488 -2.36 1.54 0.79
N THR A 489 -1.31 1.25 1.56
CA THR A 489 -0.99 -0.12 1.97
C THR A 489 -1.73 -0.51 3.26
N ALA A 490 -2.02 -1.79 3.46
CA ALA A 490 -2.44 -2.29 4.77
C ALA A 490 -1.31 -2.29 5.80
N LYS A 491 -1.77 -2.37 7.05
CA LYS A 491 -1.01 -2.71 8.25
C LYS A 491 -1.67 -3.96 8.84
N ASP A 492 -0.85 -4.87 9.38
CA ASP A 492 -1.30 -6.00 10.17
C ASP A 492 -1.79 -5.56 11.57
N ASP A 493 -2.56 -6.40 12.27
CA ASP A 493 -3.06 -6.07 13.63
C ASP A 493 -1.96 -5.95 14.70
N ASN A 494 -0.70 -6.14 14.32
CA ASN A 494 0.48 -5.96 15.16
C ASN A 494 0.57 -4.51 15.68
N ASN A 495 0.67 -4.36 17.01
CA ASN A 495 0.79 -3.04 17.63
C ASN A 495 2.19 -2.41 17.46
N GLN A 496 3.21 -3.19 17.07
CA GLN A 496 4.58 -2.71 16.86
C GLN A 496 4.80 -2.09 15.47
N LYS A 497 3.85 -2.25 14.53
CA LYS A 497 3.91 -1.55 13.25
C LYS A 497 3.45 -0.10 13.44
N GLN A 498 4.39 0.82 13.30
CA GLN A 498 4.20 2.24 13.61
C GLN A 498 3.88 3.09 12.38
N LEU A 499 4.50 2.81 11.23
CA LEU A 499 4.27 3.55 9.99
C LEU A 499 4.02 2.59 8.83
N ALA A 500 3.12 2.98 7.92
CA ALA A 500 2.86 2.24 6.70
C ALA A 500 2.83 3.19 5.49
N TRP A 501 3.73 2.95 4.54
CA TRP A 501 3.95 3.79 3.37
C TRP A 501 3.43 3.09 2.12
N GLY A 502 2.45 3.70 1.46
CA GLY A 502 1.99 3.30 0.13
C GLY A 502 2.60 4.20 -0.93
N VAL A 503 3.17 3.62 -1.98
CA VAL A 503 3.76 4.36 -3.10
C VAL A 503 3.21 3.84 -4.43
N ILE A 504 2.83 4.78 -5.30
CA ILE A 504 2.41 4.52 -6.68
C ILE A 504 2.97 5.61 -7.59
N THR A 505 3.35 5.25 -8.82
CA THR A 505 3.65 6.24 -9.87
C THR A 505 2.53 6.21 -10.90
N ASP A 506 1.82 7.32 -11.04
CA ASP A 506 0.68 7.44 -11.95
C ASP A 506 1.11 7.51 -13.43
N ALA A 507 0.15 7.43 -14.34
CA ALA A 507 0.38 7.48 -15.79
C ALA A 507 1.05 8.79 -16.27
N LYS A 508 0.96 9.87 -15.48
CA LYS A 508 1.60 11.17 -15.76
C LYS A 508 3.02 11.25 -15.20
N LEU A 509 3.53 10.15 -14.64
CA LEU A 509 4.81 10.07 -13.94
C LEU A 509 4.86 11.00 -12.72
N ASN A 510 3.75 11.12 -11.99
CA ASN A 510 3.77 11.68 -10.64
C ASN A 510 3.85 10.53 -9.64
N LEU A 511 4.84 10.59 -8.75
CA LEU A 511 4.97 9.61 -7.67
C LEU A 511 4.18 10.13 -6.47
N ARG A 512 3.16 9.38 -6.07
CA ARG A 512 2.30 9.69 -4.93
C ARG A 512 2.65 8.78 -3.76
N ILE A 513 2.72 9.38 -2.59
CA ILE A 513 3.00 8.70 -1.33
C ILE A 513 1.81 8.89 -0.40
N HIS A 514 1.34 7.79 0.17
CA HIS A 514 0.43 7.76 1.28
C HIS A 514 1.17 7.31 2.54
N LEU A 515 1.04 8.04 3.65
CA LEU A 515 1.56 7.65 4.95
C LEU A 515 0.41 7.39 5.91
N ARG A 516 0.43 6.23 6.58
CA ARG A 516 -0.42 5.92 7.73
C ARG A 516 0.46 5.87 8.98
N ASP A 517 0.04 6.58 10.01
CA ASP A 517 0.77 6.74 11.26
C ASP A 517 -0.04 6.19 12.44
N PHE A 518 0.56 5.21 13.11
CA PHE A 518 0.01 4.48 14.25
C PHE A 518 0.86 4.67 15.50
N ARG A 519 1.85 5.58 15.47
CA ARG A 519 2.67 5.86 16.64
C ARG A 519 1.80 6.31 17.81
N PRO A 520 2.24 6.15 19.07
CA PRO A 520 1.42 6.37 20.26
C PRO A 520 0.67 7.71 20.32
N HIS A 521 1.21 8.74 19.68
CA HIS A 521 0.58 10.05 19.60
C HIS A 521 -0.79 10.04 18.89
N ALA A 522 -0.99 9.18 17.87
CA ALA A 522 -2.24 9.13 17.11
C ALA A 522 -3.41 8.72 18.03
N GLN A 523 -3.23 7.66 18.82
CA GLN A 523 -4.19 7.23 19.84
C GLN A 523 -4.39 8.30 20.92
N ALA A 524 -3.31 8.86 21.46
CA ALA A 524 -3.38 9.85 22.53
C ALA A 524 -4.19 11.08 22.11
N LEU A 525 -3.98 11.56 20.88
CA LEU A 525 -4.69 12.70 20.31
C LEU A 525 -6.14 12.36 19.96
N HIS A 526 -6.41 11.15 19.47
CA HIS A 526 -7.77 10.68 19.22
C HIS A 526 -8.60 10.68 20.51
N ASN A 527 -8.03 10.20 21.62
CA ASN A 527 -8.71 10.12 22.92
C ASN A 527 -9.13 11.48 23.50
N ILE A 528 -8.46 12.56 23.09
CA ILE A 528 -8.79 13.93 23.53
C ILE A 528 -9.51 14.75 22.45
N GLY A 529 -9.97 14.10 21.37
CA GLY A 529 -10.68 14.76 20.27
C GLY A 529 -9.81 15.63 19.36
N ARG A 530 -8.47 15.50 19.42
CA ARG A 530 -7.50 16.28 18.61
C ARG A 530 -6.99 15.51 17.40
N ARG A 531 -7.91 14.87 16.65
CA ARG A 531 -7.58 14.14 15.40
C ARG A 531 -6.96 15.07 14.35
N ASP A 532 -7.34 16.34 14.36
CA ASP A 532 -6.76 17.41 13.54
C ASP A 532 -5.24 17.52 13.74
N LEU A 533 -4.78 17.49 15.00
CA LEU A 533 -3.36 17.59 15.33
C LEU A 533 -2.60 16.30 14.99
N ALA A 534 -3.24 15.12 15.14
CA ALA A 534 -2.63 13.86 14.72
C ALA A 534 -2.37 13.87 13.19
N THR A 535 -3.37 14.32 12.43
CA THR A 535 -3.27 14.49 10.97
C THR A 535 -2.20 15.52 10.60
N LEU A 536 -2.12 16.64 11.33
CA LEU A 536 -1.09 17.65 11.11
C LEU A 536 0.32 17.09 11.34
N ILE A 537 0.54 16.29 12.39
CA ILE A 537 1.84 15.64 12.66
C ILE A 537 2.22 14.72 11.50
N THR A 538 1.30 13.89 11.03
CA THR A 538 1.57 12.95 9.94
C THR A 538 1.83 13.68 8.62
N GLN A 539 1.07 14.73 8.31
CA GLN A 539 1.28 15.53 7.10
C GLN A 539 2.61 16.30 7.15
N ASP A 540 2.96 16.91 8.28
CA ASP A 540 4.25 17.61 8.47
C ASP A 540 5.43 16.66 8.23
N TYR A 541 5.35 15.45 8.78
CA TYR A 541 6.34 14.40 8.61
C TYR A 541 6.50 14.00 7.14
N LEU A 542 5.38 13.74 6.44
CA LEU A 542 5.40 13.36 5.03
C LEU A 542 5.89 14.49 4.12
N ASP A 543 5.49 15.73 4.38
CA ASP A 543 5.94 16.90 3.62
C ASP A 543 7.45 17.11 3.78
N ALA A 544 7.96 17.03 5.02
CA ALA A 544 9.38 17.13 5.30
C ALA A 544 10.18 15.98 4.64
N TYR A 545 9.62 14.77 4.60
CA TYR A 545 10.20 13.64 3.86
C TYR A 545 10.30 13.95 2.37
N VAL A 546 9.23 14.39 1.72
CA VAL A 546 9.21 14.65 0.27
C VAL A 546 10.14 15.80 -0.11
N GLU A 547 10.11 16.90 0.62
CA GLU A 547 10.99 18.04 0.37
C GLU A 547 12.46 17.69 0.56
N GLY A 548 12.75 16.97 1.65
CA GLY A 548 14.08 16.50 1.97
C GLY A 548 14.60 15.49 0.95
N PHE A 549 13.74 14.58 0.48
CA PHE A 549 14.08 13.60 -0.56
C PHE A 549 14.44 14.33 -1.86
N ASN A 550 13.63 15.31 -2.25
CA ASN A 550 13.91 16.13 -3.43
C ASN A 550 15.23 16.90 -3.30
N ARG A 551 15.57 17.43 -2.11
CA ARG A 551 16.89 18.03 -1.84
C ARG A 551 18.00 17.00 -2.02
N PHE A 552 17.89 15.86 -1.37
CA PHE A 552 18.86 14.77 -1.45
C PHE A 552 19.13 14.30 -2.88
N ILE A 553 18.09 14.13 -3.69
CA ILE A 553 18.24 13.75 -5.11
C ILE A 553 18.96 14.84 -5.92
N ARG A 554 18.69 16.13 -5.66
CA ARG A 554 19.43 17.23 -6.29
C ARG A 554 20.90 17.22 -5.90
N ASP A 555 21.19 17.05 -4.62
CA ASP A 555 22.55 16.99 -4.10
C ASP A 555 23.33 15.81 -4.68
N LEU A 556 22.73 14.62 -4.70
CA LEU A 556 23.29 13.45 -5.38
C LEU A 556 23.55 13.71 -6.87
N THR A 557 22.64 14.41 -7.55
CA THR A 557 22.80 14.73 -8.98
C THR A 557 23.96 15.70 -9.20
N ARG A 558 24.12 16.71 -8.33
CA ARG A 558 25.25 17.65 -8.34
C ARG A 558 26.56 16.88 -8.14
N ILE A 559 26.64 16.08 -7.08
CA ILE A 559 27.81 15.25 -6.78
C ILE A 559 28.10 14.31 -7.96
N ALA A 560 27.12 13.61 -8.51
CA ALA A 560 27.35 12.65 -9.59
C ALA A 560 27.83 13.31 -10.90
N SER A 561 27.36 14.52 -11.21
CA SER A 561 27.59 15.19 -12.51
C SER A 561 28.82 16.11 -12.52
N ALA A 562 29.33 16.51 -11.36
CA ALA A 562 30.51 17.34 -11.24
C ALA A 562 31.77 16.59 -11.70
N SER A 563 32.48 17.18 -12.67
CA SER A 563 33.75 16.67 -13.24
C SER A 563 34.60 17.85 -13.73
N ARG A 564 35.92 17.65 -13.88
CA ARG A 564 36.83 18.67 -14.44
C ARG A 564 36.34 19.26 -15.77
N LYS A 565 35.71 18.45 -16.64
CA LYS A 565 35.23 18.87 -17.99
C LYS A 565 33.84 19.53 -18.01
N SER A 566 32.96 19.23 -17.04
CA SER A 566 31.58 19.75 -17.04
C SER A 566 31.49 21.22 -16.63
N VAL A 567 32.49 21.73 -15.90
CA VAL A 567 32.55 23.14 -15.46
C VAL A 567 33.21 24.06 -16.50
N THR A 568 34.23 23.59 -17.23
CA THR A 568 34.87 24.35 -18.32
C THR A 568 33.85 24.73 -19.41
N LYS A 569 32.91 23.82 -19.73
CA LYS A 569 31.79 24.10 -20.65
C LYS A 569 30.78 25.12 -20.11
N ARG A 570 30.57 25.19 -18.79
CA ARG A 570 29.64 26.13 -18.15
C ARG A 570 30.23 27.56 -18.13
N GLN A 571 31.55 27.67 -17.92
CA GLN A 571 32.29 28.94 -18.04
C GLN A 571 32.36 29.46 -19.49
N LEU A 572 32.49 28.57 -20.49
CA LEU A 572 32.48 28.96 -21.91
C LEU A 572 31.12 29.47 -22.39
N LYS A 573 30.00 29.04 -21.78
CA LYS A 573 28.66 29.57 -22.08
C LYS A 573 28.30 30.87 -21.34
N GLY A 574 29.07 31.27 -20.33
CA GLY A 574 28.85 32.47 -19.53
C GLY A 574 29.65 33.70 -19.95
N LYS A 575 30.53 33.59 -20.96
CA LYS A 575 31.21 34.76 -21.55
C LYS A 575 30.33 35.31 -22.68
N PRO A 576 29.84 36.57 -22.62
CA PRO A 576 29.26 37.20 -23.78
C PRO A 576 30.33 37.26 -24.88
N ALA A 577 29.93 36.94 -26.12
CA ALA A 577 30.79 37.13 -27.28
C ALA A 577 31.25 38.60 -27.29
N ARG A 578 32.56 38.80 -27.24
CA ARG A 578 33.17 40.11 -27.47
C ARG A 578 33.16 40.42 -28.96
#